data_AF-A0A6I2VJU0-F1
#
_entry.id   AF-A0A6I2VJU0-F1
#
_cell.length_a   1.000
_cell.length_b   1.000
_cell.length_c   1.000
_cell.angle_alpha   90.00
_cell.angle_beta   90.00
_cell.angle_gamma   90.00
#
_symmetry.space_group_name_H-M   'P 1'
#
loop_
_entity.id
_entity.type
_entity.pdbx_description
1 polymer ?
#
loop_
_entity_poly.entity_id
_entity_poly.type
_entity_poly.pdbx_seq_one_letter_code
_entity_poly.pdbx_strand_id
1 'polypeptide(L)'
;MFILDWLRTGVSWILVQFHQLLSTFMDPASGWTWALSIVGLVIVIRIILIPLFVKQIKSQRNLQLIQPQMKEIQKKYAGDREKQSQEMMKLYKE
;
A
#
# COMPACT_ATOMS: atom_id res chain seq x y z
N MET A 1 -20.20 -13.02 0.54
CA MET A 1 -20.55 -12.62 1.92
C MET A 1 -19.32 -12.63 2.82
N PHE A 2 -18.56 -13.73 2.87
CA PHE A 2 -17.34 -13.91 3.68
C PHE A 2 -16.29 -12.77 3.67
N ILE A 3 -16.02 -12.16 2.51
CA ILE A 3 -15.04 -11.06 2.39
C ILE A 3 -15.51 -9.76 3.08
N LEU A 4 -16.81 -9.56 3.21
CA LEU A 4 -17.34 -8.39 3.93
C LEU A 4 -17.35 -8.63 5.44
N ASP A 5 -17.47 -9.89 5.86
CA ASP A 5 -17.56 -10.27 7.26
C ASP A 5 -16.23 -10.04 7.98
N TRP A 6 -15.09 -10.48 7.42
CA TRP A 6 -13.79 -10.23 8.04
C TRP A 6 -13.46 -8.74 8.13
N LEU A 7 -13.82 -7.95 7.11
CA LEU A 7 -13.57 -6.52 7.09
C LEU A 7 -14.44 -5.81 8.14
N ARG A 8 -15.73 -6.16 8.22
CA ARG A 8 -16.66 -5.62 9.23
C ARG A 8 -16.21 -5.97 10.64
N THR A 9 -15.81 -7.22 10.88
CA THR A 9 -15.33 -7.67 12.19
C THR A 9 -14.04 -6.93 12.58
N GLY A 10 -13.09 -6.78 11.66
CA GLY A 10 -11.85 -6.04 11.92
C GLY A 10 -12.10 -4.56 12.24
N VAL A 11 -12.88 -3.88 11.41
CA VAL A 11 -13.22 -2.45 11.61
C VAL A 11 -14.00 -2.25 12.90
N SER A 12 -15.02 -3.08 13.16
CA SER A 12 -15.83 -2.99 14.38
C SER A 12 -15.00 -3.27 15.63
N TRP A 13 -14.10 -4.26 15.58
CA TRP A 13 -13.21 -4.56 16.69
C TRP A 13 -12.34 -3.34 17.04
N ILE A 14 -11.66 -2.74 16.04
CA ILE A 14 -10.81 -1.57 16.28
C ILE A 14 -11.64 -0.39 16.79
N LEU A 15 -12.80 -0.09 16.19
CA LEU A 15 -13.66 1.02 16.63
C LEU A 15 -14.15 0.85 18.07
N VAL A 16 -14.58 -0.36 18.45
CA VAL A 16 -15.03 -0.64 19.83
C VAL A 16 -13.88 -0.53 20.81
N GLN A 17 -12.68 -1.01 20.46
CA GLN A 17 -11.50 -0.85 21.31
C GLN A 17 -11.17 0.62 21.58
N PHE A 18 -11.16 1.48 20.55
CA PHE A 18 -10.91 2.91 20.73
C PHE A 18 -12.06 3.62 21.46
N HIS A 19 -13.31 3.29 21.15
CA HIS A 19 -14.47 3.89 21.81
C HIS A 19 -14.50 3.54 23.31
N GLN A 20 -14.21 2.30 23.67
CA GLN A 20 -14.10 1.86 25.06
C GLN A 20 -12.95 2.57 25.79
N LEU A 21 -11.77 2.66 25.16
CA LEU A 21 -10.61 3.35 25.73
C LEU A 21 -10.83 4.85 25.92
N LEU A 22 -11.61 5.49 25.03
CA LEU A 22 -11.92 6.91 25.16
C LEU A 22 -13.08 7.14 26.13
N SER A 23 -14.02 6.20 26.24
CA SER A 23 -15.14 6.28 27.19
C SER A 23 -14.73 6.19 28.66
N THR A 24 -13.50 5.72 28.96
CA THR A 24 -12.96 5.76 30.33
C THR A 24 -12.54 7.17 30.75
N PHE A 25 -12.34 8.08 29.79
CA PHE A 25 -11.91 9.46 30.06
C PHE A 25 -12.96 10.51 29.63
N MET A 26 -13.88 10.18 28.73
CA MET A 26 -14.87 11.11 28.15
C MET A 26 -16.25 10.46 28.05
N ASP A 27 -17.31 11.28 27.96
CA ASP A 27 -18.67 10.78 27.81
C ASP A 27 -18.83 9.93 26.53
N PRO A 28 -19.39 8.70 26.62
CA PRO A 28 -19.58 7.79 25.48
C PRO A 28 -20.47 8.37 24.37
N ALA A 29 -21.41 9.25 24.71
CA ALA A 29 -22.33 9.90 23.80
C ALA A 29 -21.80 11.21 23.21
N SER A 30 -20.60 11.66 23.64
CA SER A 30 -20.01 12.87 23.09
C SER A 30 -19.49 12.65 21.66
N GLY A 31 -19.73 13.63 20.79
CA GLY A 31 -19.21 13.60 19.41
C GLY A 31 -17.68 13.55 19.34
N TRP A 32 -16.99 14.03 20.38
CA TRP A 32 -15.53 13.99 20.50
C TRP A 32 -14.99 12.57 20.68
N THR A 33 -15.66 11.74 21.50
CA THR A 33 -15.30 10.32 21.66
C THR A 33 -15.37 9.58 20.32
N TRP A 34 -16.42 9.84 19.52
CA TRP A 34 -16.57 9.26 18.19
C TRP A 34 -15.50 9.77 17.20
N ALA A 35 -15.25 11.08 17.16
CA ALA A 35 -14.24 11.65 16.27
C ALA A 35 -12.83 11.11 16.57
N LEU A 36 -12.45 11.06 17.85
CA LEU A 36 -11.15 10.53 18.27
C LEU A 36 -11.04 9.01 18.00
N SER A 37 -12.13 8.26 18.12
CA SER A 37 -12.16 6.83 17.77
C SER A 37 -11.88 6.60 16.27
N ILE A 38 -12.49 7.41 15.41
CA ILE A 38 -12.26 7.34 13.95
C ILE A 38 -10.81 7.74 13.62
N VAL A 39 -10.30 8.80 14.24
CA VAL A 39 -8.90 9.22 14.06
C VAL A 39 -7.94 8.11 14.48
N GLY A 40 -8.19 7.46 15.63
CA GLY A 40 -7.43 6.30 16.10
C GLY A 40 -7.43 5.14 15.10
N LEU A 41 -8.59 4.78 14.57
CA LEU A 41 -8.73 3.79 13.51
C LEU A 41 -7.85 4.14 12.28
N VAL A 42 -7.92 5.38 11.80
CA VAL A 42 -7.13 5.82 10.63
C VAL A 42 -5.63 5.72 10.91
N ILE A 43 -5.17 6.10 12.10
CA ILE A 43 -3.76 6.01 12.50
C ILE A 43 -3.30 4.55 12.52
N VAL A 44 -4.07 3.65 13.13
CA VAL A 44 -3.75 2.22 13.19
C VAL A 44 -3.65 1.61 11.80
N ILE A 45 -4.63 1.88 10.93
CA ILE A 45 -4.60 1.41 9.55
C ILE A 45 -3.37 1.94 8.83
N ARG A 46 -3.04 3.23 8.96
CA ARG A 46 -1.85 3.81 8.34
C ARG A 46 -0.58 3.12 8.81
N ILE A 47 -0.42 2.89 10.12
CA ILE A 47 0.76 2.22 10.69
C ILE A 47 0.94 0.83 10.10
N ILE A 48 -0.14 0.04 10.02
CA ILE A 48 -0.12 -1.31 9.46
C ILE A 48 0.25 -1.28 7.96
N LEU A 49 -0.19 -0.26 7.23
CA LEU A 49 0.08 -0.12 5.80
C LEU A 49 1.47 0.44 5.47
N ILE A 50 2.18 1.12 6.39
CA ILE A 50 3.54 1.65 6.15
C ILE A 50 4.50 0.60 5.55
N PRO A 51 4.69 -0.62 6.13
CA PRO A 51 5.60 -1.60 5.55
C PRO A 51 5.17 -2.04 4.13
N LEU A 52 3.87 -2.09 3.87
CA LEU A 52 3.35 -2.38 2.53
C LEU A 52 3.69 -1.25 1.55
N PHE A 53 3.46 0.00 1.94
CA PHE A 53 3.82 1.17 1.14
C PHE A 53 5.33 1.25 0.87
N VAL A 54 6.17 0.96 1.86
CA VAL A 54 7.64 0.92 1.67
C VAL A 54 8.03 -0.14 0.65
N LYS A 55 7.46 -1.34 0.74
CA LYS A 55 7.67 -2.41 -0.27
C LYS A 55 7.21 -1.96 -1.66
N GLN A 56 6.06 -1.31 -1.75
CA GLN A 56 5.52 -0.77 -2.99
C GLN A 56 6.45 0.30 -3.61
N ILE A 57 6.95 1.25 -2.81
CA ILE A 57 7.89 2.28 -3.24
C ILE A 57 9.21 1.66 -3.72
N LYS A 58 9.74 0.66 -3.02
CA LYS A 58 10.97 -0.03 -3.44
C LYS A 58 10.81 -0.69 -4.81
N SER A 59 9.68 -1.36 -5.05
CA SER A 59 9.37 -1.96 -6.35
C SER A 59 9.30 -0.90 -7.47
N GLN A 60 8.64 0.23 -7.22
CA GLN A 60 8.59 1.34 -8.17
C GLN A 60 9.98 1.93 -8.49
N ARG A 61 10.85 2.05 -7.48
CA ARG A 61 12.22 2.52 -7.67
C ARG A 61 13.05 1.58 -8.54
N ASN A 62 12.92 0.27 -8.36
CA ASN A 62 13.63 -0.71 -9.20
C ASN A 62 13.24 -0.57 -10.68
N LEU A 63 11.95 -0.37 -10.97
CA LEU A 63 11.49 -0.09 -12.33
C LEU A 63 12.10 1.19 -12.91
N GLN A 64 12.24 2.25 -12.12
CA GLN A 64 12.89 3.49 -12.56
C GLN A 64 14.38 3.28 -12.91
N LEU A 65 15.08 2.41 -12.19
CA LEU A 65 16.48 2.07 -12.50
C LEU A 65 16.63 1.28 -13.80
N ILE A 66 15.63 0.48 -14.16
CA ILE A 66 15.62 -0.33 -15.38
C ILE A 66 15.20 0.51 -16.61
N GLN A 67 14.39 1.57 -16.43
CA GLN A 67 13.97 2.46 -17.53
C GLN A 67 15.09 2.99 -18.44
N PRO A 68 16.24 3.51 -17.95
CA PRO A 68 17.31 3.98 -18.83
C PRO A 68 17.91 2.86 -19.68
N GLN A 69 18.09 1.66 -19.10
CA GLN A 69 18.61 0.48 -19.80
C GLN A 69 17.64 0.01 -20.88
N MET A 70 16.33 0.02 -20.59
CA MET A 70 15.31 -0.24 -21.60
C MET A 70 15.39 0.75 -22.78
N LYS A 71 15.59 2.05 -22.48
CA LYS A 71 15.74 3.08 -23.52
C LYS A 71 17.02 2.90 -24.34
N GLU A 72 18.11 2.45 -23.71
CA GLU A 72 19.36 2.15 -24.40
C GLU A 72 19.21 0.97 -25.36
N ILE A 73 18.59 -0.14 -24.92
CA ILE A 73 18.29 -1.30 -25.77
C ILE A 73 17.39 -0.89 -26.95
N GLN A 74 16.36 -0.08 -26.68
CA GLN A 74 15.46 0.45 -27.72
C GLN A 74 16.21 1.29 -28.76
N LYS A 75 17.16 2.14 -28.34
CA LYS A 75 17.97 2.96 -29.26
C LYS A 75 18.99 2.12 -30.03
N LYS A 76 19.67 1.19 -29.35
CA LYS A 76 20.73 0.36 -29.92
C LYS A 76 20.20 -0.63 -30.97
N TYR A 77 18.98 -1.13 -30.79
CA TYR A 77 18.35 -2.13 -31.66
C TYR A 77 17.09 -1.62 -32.37
N ALA A 78 16.96 -0.30 -32.58
CA ALA A 78 15.77 0.30 -33.20
C ALA A 78 15.40 -0.29 -34.58
N GLY A 79 16.39 -0.85 -35.31
CA GLY A 79 16.19 -1.51 -36.61
C GLY A 79 16.02 -3.04 -36.54
N ASP A 80 16.19 -3.67 -35.38
CA ASP A 80 16.16 -5.13 -35.21
C ASP A 80 15.26 -5.49 -34.01
N ARG A 81 13.95 -5.60 -34.31
CA ARG A 81 12.91 -5.90 -33.31
C ARG A 81 13.13 -7.24 -32.61
N GLU A 82 13.72 -8.22 -33.29
CA GLU A 82 13.94 -9.55 -32.72
C GLU A 82 15.02 -9.49 -31.65
N LYS A 83 16.17 -8.87 -31.95
CA LYS A 83 17.22 -8.65 -30.94
C LYS A 83 16.76 -7.73 -29.82
N GLN A 84 15.98 -6.69 -30.12
CA GLN A 84 15.41 -5.81 -29.11
C GLN A 84 14.54 -6.59 -28.09
N SER A 85 13.66 -7.48 -28.58
CA SER A 85 12.82 -8.32 -27.72
C SER A 85 13.65 -9.28 -26.85
N GLN A 86 14.67 -9.92 -27.45
CA GLN A 86 15.56 -10.83 -26.74
C GLN A 86 16.34 -10.14 -25.61
N GLU A 87 16.92 -8.96 -25.87
CA GLU A 87 17.69 -8.22 -24.89
C GLU A 87 16.81 -7.60 -23.79
N MET A 88 15.60 -7.14 -24.13
CA MET A 88 14.62 -6.72 -23.11
C MET A 88 14.23 -7.87 -22.18
N MET A 89 14.05 -9.09 -22.71
CA MET A 89 13.72 -10.26 -21.89
C MET A 89 14.89 -10.67 -20.97
N LYS A 90 16.15 -10.47 -21.40
CA LYS A 90 17.33 -10.67 -20.54
C LYS A 90 17.36 -9.65 -19.40
N LEU A 91 17.12 -8.37 -19.71
CA LEU A 91 17.10 -7.27 -18.74
C LEU A 91 16.05 -7.46 -17.63
N TYR A 92 14.92 -8.12 -17.90
CA TYR A 92 13.90 -8.42 -16.88
C TYR A 92 14.17 -9.70 -16.07
N LYS A 93 15.08 -10.57 -16.54
CA LYS A 93 15.45 -11.81 -15.86
C LYS A 93 16.60 -11.62 -14.86
N GLU A 94 17.40 -10.57 -15.06
CA GLU A 94 18.36 -10.05 -14.08
C GLU A 94 17.66 -9.26 -12.97
#